data_AF-T1P8C5-F1
#
_entry.id   AF-T1P8C5-F1
#
_cell.length_a   1.000
_cell.length_b   1.000
_cell.length_c   1.000
_cell.angle_alpha   90.00
_cell.angle_beta   90.00
_cell.angle_gamma   90.00
#
_symmetry.space_group_name_H-M   'P 1'
#
loop_
_entity.id
_entity.type
_entity.pdbx_description
1 polymer ?
#
loop_
_entity_poly.entity_id
_entity_poly.type
_entity_poly.pdbx_seq_one_letter_code
_entity_poly.pdbx_strand_id
1 'polypeptide(L)'
;MTLTDFIQRLLTKRCVSFFGGDDDYLLLDAHTGFGPNYKYVGSEDETTPLVLKTVLSYDEVKISALLSVSSFSDFINDGNRANCGKPIGDATKIEREGVVLGMIGARFERREVMEYQDIIISQNQNVRENGYGLKSIEMQNQKKKSLLERLNPLRKIDQLERLQDYRRIWNKFYEEYDNLYEDVVKDENPRFGDSLNPLLKFDNLIMKKRYAIAFDMLLLESENRAKLAGKLAYIHVVGFGLGVWRAAAQQEKIFLETFSQRLNKLLPLLNSIGVVHFAWFNLNEWKDLKNGGFLKSDTHPCGGIRTFLCKRNPNDKLESPDYENMLLVVTYAWDGNALPGNEFWVRKLQASNDPSTACSTLISELHNPHINTEYVCGNNLHIASADHGVLHIKDYLDRISSISG
;
A
#
# COMPACT_ATOMS: atom_id res chain seq x y z
N MET A 1 -17.38 17.52 -1.95
CA MET A 1 -15.93 17.26 -2.10
C MET A 1 -15.73 16.56 -3.43
N THR A 2 -14.85 17.07 -4.29
CA THR A 2 -14.49 16.36 -5.53
C THR A 2 -13.55 15.18 -5.23
N LEU A 3 -13.27 14.32 -6.22
CA LEU A 3 -12.28 13.25 -6.04
C LEU A 3 -10.89 13.82 -5.69
N THR A 4 -10.45 14.86 -6.40
CA THR A 4 -9.13 15.46 -6.17
C THR A 4 -9.06 16.16 -4.80
N ASP A 5 -10.14 16.80 -4.34
CA ASP A 5 -10.22 17.33 -2.97
C ASP A 5 -10.09 16.22 -1.92
N PHE A 6 -10.70 15.06 -2.17
CA PHE A 6 -10.60 13.92 -1.27
C PHE A 6 -9.18 13.36 -1.24
N ILE A 7 -8.52 13.21 -2.38
CA ILE A 7 -7.10 12.82 -2.43
C ILE A 7 -6.21 13.85 -1.72
N GLN A 8 -6.46 15.14 -1.92
CA GLN A 8 -5.74 16.21 -1.22
C GLN A 8 -5.87 16.05 0.31
N ARG A 9 -7.06 15.69 0.78
CA ARG A 9 -7.32 15.40 2.19
C ARG A 9 -6.53 14.17 2.66
N LEU A 10 -6.55 13.06 1.93
CA LEU A 10 -5.80 11.85 2.26
C LEU A 10 -4.27 12.07 2.30
N LEU A 11 -3.77 13.10 1.61
CA LEU A 11 -2.37 13.51 1.67
C LEU A 11 -2.08 14.43 2.86
N THR A 12 -2.89 15.48 3.07
CA THR A 12 -2.58 16.59 4.00
C THR A 12 -3.15 16.47 5.41
N LYS A 13 -4.02 15.51 5.67
CA LYS A 13 -4.61 15.28 7.01
C LYS A 13 -3.98 14.10 7.75
N ARG A 14 -2.88 13.56 7.22
CA ARG A 14 -2.04 12.58 7.92
C ARG A 14 -1.42 13.21 9.16
N CYS A 15 -1.11 12.39 10.15
CA CYS A 15 -0.21 12.79 11.22
C CYS A 15 1.19 13.04 10.64
N VAL A 16 2.00 13.86 11.31
CA VAL A 16 3.43 14.00 10.98
C VAL A 16 4.16 12.69 11.23
N SER A 17 3.83 12.03 12.34
CA SER A 17 4.30 10.67 12.65
C SER A 17 3.15 9.85 13.24
N PHE A 18 3.08 8.57 12.89
CA PHE A 18 2.05 7.63 13.32
C PHE A 18 2.65 6.21 13.33
N PHE A 19 2.82 5.60 14.50
CA PHE A 19 3.46 4.27 14.60
C PHE A 19 3.10 3.51 15.89
N GLY A 20 3.47 2.23 15.93
CA GLY A 20 3.31 1.35 17.10
C GLY A 20 1.89 0.80 17.28
N GLY A 21 1.74 -0.21 18.14
CA GLY A 21 0.43 -0.85 18.35
C GLY A 21 -0.62 0.01 19.05
N ASP A 22 -0.17 1.05 19.75
CA ASP A 22 -1.03 2.03 20.39
C ASP A 22 -1.33 3.24 19.52
N ASP A 23 -0.86 3.30 18.27
CA ASP A 23 -1.04 4.47 17.38
C ASP A 23 -0.49 5.77 18.02
N ASP A 24 0.77 5.73 18.46
CA ASP A 24 1.48 6.93 18.89
C ASP A 24 1.51 7.93 17.73
N TYR A 25 1.11 9.18 17.99
CA TYR A 25 1.00 10.20 16.96
C TYR A 25 1.70 11.50 17.32
N LEU A 26 2.16 12.20 16.27
CA LEU A 26 2.52 13.61 16.27
C LEU A 26 1.70 14.31 15.20
N LEU A 27 0.93 15.33 15.57
CA LEU A 27 0.09 16.11 14.65
C LEU A 27 0.84 17.33 14.08
N LEU A 28 0.29 17.94 13.04
CA LEU A 28 0.87 19.13 12.39
C LEU A 28 0.96 20.35 13.31
N ASP A 29 0.05 20.45 14.29
CA ASP A 29 0.04 21.50 15.31
C ASP A 29 0.88 21.13 16.56
N ALA A 30 1.73 20.12 16.43
CA ALA A 30 2.64 19.59 17.44
C ALA A 30 1.99 18.88 18.63
N HIS A 31 0.66 18.67 18.64
CA HIS A 31 0.06 17.78 19.62
C HIS A 31 0.57 16.34 19.46
N THR A 32 0.84 15.70 20.58
CA THR A 32 1.23 14.29 20.65
C THR A 32 0.27 13.50 21.52
N GLY A 33 0.19 12.20 21.28
CA GLY A 33 -0.65 11.31 22.06
C GLY A 33 -0.61 9.91 21.50
N PHE A 34 -1.60 9.11 21.91
CA PHE A 34 -1.76 7.73 21.47
C PHE A 34 -3.25 7.37 21.31
N GLY A 35 -3.50 6.22 20.71
CA GLY A 35 -4.70 5.83 19.97
C GLY A 35 -6.02 5.52 20.66
N PRO A 36 -6.21 5.46 22.01
CA PRO A 36 -7.52 5.13 22.59
C PRO A 36 -8.68 5.98 22.07
N ASN A 37 -8.41 7.26 21.80
CA ASN A 37 -9.41 8.20 21.30
C ASN A 37 -9.44 8.33 19.77
N TYR A 38 -8.45 7.76 19.06
CA TYR A 38 -8.36 7.88 17.60
C TYR A 38 -9.53 7.19 16.88
N LYS A 39 -10.09 6.13 17.49
CA LYS A 39 -11.28 5.43 16.98
C LYS A 39 -12.55 6.28 16.91
N TYR A 40 -12.59 7.41 17.62
CA TYR A 40 -13.75 8.31 17.64
C TYR A 40 -13.70 9.38 16.55
N VAL A 41 -12.58 9.54 15.83
CA VAL A 41 -12.44 10.53 14.74
C VAL A 41 -13.53 10.30 13.68
N GLY A 42 -14.38 11.30 13.46
CA GLY A 42 -15.52 11.24 12.54
C GLY A 42 -16.83 10.76 13.17
N SER A 43 -16.86 10.49 14.48
CA SER A 43 -18.08 10.18 15.24
C SER A 43 -18.59 11.40 16.03
N GLU A 44 -19.77 11.27 16.65
CA GLU A 44 -20.30 12.28 17.57
C GLU A 44 -19.44 12.45 18.84
N ASP A 45 -18.65 11.44 19.18
CA ASP A 45 -17.76 11.41 20.35
C ASP A 45 -16.32 11.88 20.04
N GLU A 46 -16.07 12.44 18.86
CA GLU A 46 -14.76 12.97 18.52
C GLU A 46 -14.37 14.15 19.43
N THR A 47 -13.10 14.22 19.83
CA THR A 47 -12.61 15.25 20.76
C THR A 47 -11.31 15.86 20.27
N THR A 48 -11.13 17.16 20.52
CA THR A 48 -9.89 17.86 20.16
C THR A 48 -8.69 17.24 20.89
N PRO A 49 -7.53 17.03 20.22
CA PRO A 49 -7.19 17.46 18.85
C PRO A 49 -7.58 16.47 17.73
N LEU A 50 -8.12 15.31 18.08
CA LEU A 50 -8.49 14.21 17.18
C LEU A 50 -9.92 14.38 16.65
N VAL A 51 -10.10 15.32 15.73
CA VAL A 51 -11.37 15.56 15.05
C VAL A 51 -11.21 15.37 13.53
N LEU A 52 -12.24 14.88 12.85
CA LEU A 52 -12.19 14.58 11.42
C LEU A 52 -11.76 15.80 10.59
N LYS A 53 -12.07 16.99 11.05
CA LYS A 53 -11.62 18.24 10.39
C LYS A 53 -10.10 18.34 10.26
N THR A 54 -9.34 17.84 11.24
CA THR A 54 -7.89 18.04 11.36
C THR A 54 -7.07 16.79 11.05
N VAL A 55 -7.63 15.60 11.23
CA VAL A 55 -6.93 14.32 11.02
C VAL A 55 -7.78 13.33 10.18
N LEU A 56 -7.14 12.27 9.68
CA LEU A 56 -7.83 11.16 9.02
C LEU A 56 -8.53 10.26 10.05
N SER A 57 -9.74 9.78 9.74
CA SER A 57 -10.34 8.64 10.46
C SER A 57 -9.68 7.32 10.03
N TYR A 58 -9.85 6.23 10.78
CA TYR A 58 -9.31 4.92 10.36
C TYR A 58 -9.86 4.43 9.01
N ASP A 59 -11.09 4.80 8.65
CA ASP A 59 -11.64 4.51 7.32
C ASP A 59 -10.89 5.25 6.22
N GLU A 60 -10.53 6.51 6.47
CA GLU A 60 -9.72 7.31 5.54
C GLU A 60 -8.27 6.81 5.48
N VAL A 61 -7.70 6.36 6.60
CA VAL A 61 -6.37 5.71 6.64
C VAL A 61 -6.35 4.44 5.80
N LYS A 62 -7.42 3.65 5.84
CA LYS A 62 -7.55 2.45 5.01
C LYS A 62 -7.54 2.77 3.51
N ILE A 63 -8.18 3.87 3.10
CA ILE A 63 -8.20 4.31 1.71
C ILE A 63 -6.86 4.95 1.32
N SER A 64 -6.25 5.74 2.20
CA SER A 64 -4.97 6.40 1.97
C SER A 64 -3.83 5.39 1.78
N ALA A 65 -3.97 4.17 2.33
CA ALA A 65 -3.06 3.04 2.13
C ALA A 65 -3.06 2.46 0.70
N LEU A 66 -4.00 2.89 -0.15
CA LEU A 66 -4.03 2.56 -1.59
C LEU A 66 -3.27 3.59 -2.45
N LEU A 67 -2.76 4.67 -1.85
CA LEU A 67 -1.98 5.70 -2.53
C LEU A 67 -0.49 5.40 -2.47
N SER A 68 0.24 5.86 -3.49
CA SER A 68 1.69 5.91 -3.53
C SER A 68 2.16 7.29 -3.99
N VAL A 69 3.37 7.68 -3.60
CA VAL A 69 4.04 8.88 -4.08
C VAL A 69 5.41 8.48 -4.62
N SER A 70 5.73 8.93 -5.84
CA SER A 70 7.03 8.76 -6.49
C SER A 70 7.67 10.09 -6.86
N SER A 71 9.00 10.14 -6.75
CA SER A 71 9.80 11.24 -7.27
C SER A 71 11.18 10.76 -7.70
N PHE A 72 11.84 11.54 -8.57
CA PHE A 72 13.29 11.44 -8.71
C PHE A 72 13.94 12.08 -7.48
N SER A 73 14.96 11.43 -6.92
CA SER A 73 15.68 11.93 -5.76
C SER A 73 17.17 11.68 -5.92
N ASP A 74 17.97 12.62 -5.43
CA ASP A 74 19.37 12.39 -5.12
C ASP A 74 19.50 11.38 -3.97
N PHE A 75 20.56 10.58 -3.99
CA PHE A 75 20.92 9.66 -2.92
C PHE A 75 22.10 10.20 -2.10
N ILE A 76 21.88 10.30 -0.79
CA ILE A 76 22.81 10.88 0.19
C ILE A 76 23.74 9.81 0.76
N ASN A 77 23.23 8.59 0.93
CA ASN A 77 23.97 7.41 1.38
C ASN A 77 23.37 6.12 0.81
N ASP A 78 23.90 4.96 1.21
CA ASP A 78 23.48 3.63 0.74
C ASP A 78 22.04 3.23 1.16
N GLY A 79 21.45 3.97 2.10
CA GLY A 79 20.14 3.70 2.70
C GLY A 79 20.13 2.59 3.75
N ASN A 80 21.31 2.19 4.24
CA ASN A 80 21.39 1.32 5.40
C ASN A 80 20.83 2.02 6.65
N ARG A 81 19.86 1.37 7.32
CA ARG A 81 19.21 1.93 8.53
C ARG A 81 20.21 2.25 9.64
N ALA A 82 21.22 1.38 9.83
CA ALA A 82 22.23 1.55 10.88
C ALA A 82 23.15 2.75 10.65
N ASN A 83 23.18 3.31 9.44
CA ASN A 83 23.97 4.48 9.10
C ASN A 83 23.47 5.77 9.81
N CYS A 84 22.21 5.80 10.25
CA CYS A 84 21.62 6.91 10.99
C CYS A 84 21.76 8.28 10.29
N GLY A 85 21.64 8.30 8.95
CA GLY A 85 21.65 9.53 8.14
C GLY A 85 22.99 10.21 7.93
N LYS A 86 24.10 9.50 8.14
CA LYS A 86 25.42 10.03 7.76
C LYS A 86 25.58 10.01 6.23
N PRO A 87 26.02 11.10 5.58
CA PRO A 87 26.32 11.07 4.15
C PRO A 87 27.41 10.03 3.82
N ILE A 88 27.34 9.42 2.64
CA ILE A 88 28.40 8.51 2.20
C ILE A 88 29.70 9.29 1.98
N GLY A 89 30.83 8.77 2.48
CA GLY A 89 32.13 9.40 2.27
C GLY A 89 32.67 9.26 0.85
N ASP A 90 32.23 8.22 0.13
CA ASP A 90 32.64 7.90 -1.23
C ASP A 90 31.39 7.69 -2.10
N ALA A 91 31.12 8.66 -2.97
CA ALA A 91 29.97 8.68 -3.85
C ALA A 91 29.94 7.56 -4.89
N THR A 92 31.08 6.91 -5.17
CA THR A 92 31.16 5.82 -6.17
C THR A 92 30.49 4.53 -5.70
N LYS A 93 30.21 4.41 -4.40
CA LYS A 93 29.59 3.24 -3.76
C LYS A 93 28.06 3.22 -3.85
N ILE A 94 27.46 4.30 -4.31
CA ILE A 94 26.02 4.43 -4.47
C ILE A 94 25.68 4.87 -5.88
N GLU A 95 24.45 4.61 -6.31
CA GLU A 95 23.89 5.44 -7.38
C GLU A 95 23.74 6.88 -6.89
N ARG A 96 23.89 7.85 -7.79
CA ARG A 96 23.81 9.27 -7.43
C ARG A 96 22.37 9.75 -7.28
N GLU A 97 21.48 9.16 -8.06
CA GLU A 97 20.06 9.49 -8.14
C GLU A 97 19.27 8.27 -8.59
N GLY A 98 17.96 8.31 -8.37
CA GLY A 98 17.03 7.32 -8.86
C GLY A 98 15.60 7.74 -8.59
N VAL A 99 14.65 6.84 -8.84
CA VAL A 99 13.26 7.05 -8.45
C VAL A 99 13.04 6.43 -7.07
N VAL A 100 12.41 7.17 -6.17
CA VAL A 100 11.96 6.67 -4.87
C VAL A 100 10.44 6.55 -4.89
N LEU A 101 9.90 5.42 -4.47
CA LEU A 101 8.45 5.14 -4.45
C LEU A 101 8.01 4.68 -3.05
N GLY A 102 7.06 5.40 -2.46
CA GLY A 102 6.43 5.04 -1.19
C GLY A 102 5.36 3.97 -1.36
N MET A 103 5.53 2.83 -0.70
CA MET A 103 4.60 1.69 -0.74
C MET A 103 3.98 1.46 0.63
N ILE A 104 2.65 1.50 0.71
CA ILE A 104 1.91 1.29 1.95
C ILE A 104 1.38 -0.15 2.01
N GLY A 105 1.87 -0.91 2.99
CA GLY A 105 1.43 -2.27 3.26
C GLY A 105 0.20 -2.32 4.17
N ALA A 106 -0.40 -3.50 4.29
CA ALA A 106 -1.50 -3.73 5.23
C ALA A 106 -0.98 -3.69 6.68
N ARG A 107 -1.79 -3.13 7.60
CA ARG A 107 -1.47 -3.00 9.02
C ARG A 107 -2.46 -3.73 9.91
N PHE A 108 -1.95 -4.53 10.85
CA PHE A 108 -2.77 -5.38 11.71
C PHE A 108 -2.55 -5.20 13.22
N GLU A 109 -1.67 -4.28 13.66
CA GLU A 109 -1.44 -4.05 15.10
C GLU A 109 -2.69 -3.51 15.80
N ARG A 110 -3.49 -2.69 15.09
CA ARG A 110 -4.76 -2.17 15.59
C ARG A 110 -5.91 -3.08 15.17
N ARG A 111 -6.64 -3.60 16.16
CA ARG A 111 -7.77 -4.50 15.93
C ARG A 111 -8.98 -3.74 15.39
N GLU A 112 -9.77 -4.42 14.59
CA GLU A 112 -11.12 -3.99 14.17
C GLU A 112 -11.20 -2.75 13.29
N VAL A 113 -10.07 -2.28 12.76
CA VAL A 113 -9.96 -1.11 11.89
C VAL A 113 -9.06 -1.39 10.68
N MET A 114 -9.13 -0.54 9.66
CA MET A 114 -8.27 -0.64 8.47
C MET A 114 -8.37 -2.02 7.78
N GLU A 115 -7.26 -2.59 7.30
CA GLU A 115 -7.24 -3.92 6.68
C GLU A 115 -7.60 -5.07 7.62
N TYR A 116 -7.51 -4.88 8.95
CA TYR A 116 -7.92 -5.90 9.92
C TYR A 116 -9.37 -6.33 9.68
N GLN A 117 -10.25 -5.37 9.34
CA GLN A 117 -11.68 -5.62 9.11
C GLN A 117 -11.98 -6.57 7.94
N ASP A 118 -11.04 -6.70 6.99
CA ASP A 118 -11.26 -7.44 5.75
C ASP A 118 -10.47 -8.75 5.70
N ILE A 119 -9.32 -8.81 6.40
CA ILE A 119 -8.36 -9.93 6.30
C ILE A 119 -8.36 -10.78 7.58
N ILE A 120 -8.57 -10.17 8.75
CA ILE A 120 -8.58 -10.90 10.00
C ILE A 120 -10.01 -11.29 10.33
N ILE A 121 -10.19 -12.57 10.64
CA ILE A 121 -11.48 -13.14 10.99
C ILE A 121 -11.46 -13.47 12.49
N SER A 122 -12.27 -12.76 13.26
CA SER A 122 -12.34 -12.90 14.72
C SER A 122 -13.76 -13.16 15.19
N GLN A 123 -13.90 -13.84 16.34
CA GLN A 123 -15.20 -14.18 16.91
C GLN A 123 -16.03 -12.95 17.31
N ASN A 124 -15.38 -11.84 17.63
CA ASN A 124 -16.07 -10.61 18.05
C ASN A 124 -16.43 -9.70 16.87
N GLN A 125 -15.58 -9.67 15.84
CA GLN A 125 -15.77 -8.80 14.68
C GLN A 125 -16.69 -9.45 13.65
N ASN A 126 -16.39 -10.69 13.24
CA ASN A 126 -17.00 -11.34 12.09
C ASN A 126 -18.31 -12.04 12.46
N VAL A 127 -19.29 -11.24 12.89
CA VAL A 127 -20.62 -11.67 13.31
C VAL A 127 -21.70 -10.89 12.56
N ARG A 128 -22.93 -11.42 12.53
CA ARG A 128 -24.03 -10.82 11.76
C ARG A 128 -24.39 -9.44 12.27
N GLU A 129 -24.31 -9.24 13.59
CA GLU A 129 -24.60 -7.98 14.28
C GLU A 129 -23.68 -6.85 13.82
N ASN A 130 -22.46 -7.19 13.38
CA ASN A 130 -21.49 -6.25 12.82
C ASN A 130 -21.58 -6.12 11.29
N GLY A 131 -22.63 -6.69 10.68
CA GLY A 131 -22.90 -6.61 9.25
C GLY A 131 -22.16 -7.61 8.37
N TYR A 132 -21.43 -8.58 8.95
CA TYR A 132 -20.72 -9.63 8.21
C TYR A 132 -21.65 -10.77 7.77
N GLY A 133 -21.22 -11.53 6.76
CA GLY A 133 -21.83 -12.80 6.34
C GLY A 133 -22.97 -12.68 5.33
N LEU A 134 -23.22 -11.49 4.77
CA LEU A 134 -24.34 -11.27 3.85
C LEU A 134 -24.04 -11.88 2.48
N LYS A 135 -24.68 -13.02 2.14
CA LYS A 135 -24.47 -13.71 0.87
C LYS A 135 -25.28 -13.07 -0.28
N SER A 136 -24.81 -13.25 -1.51
CA SER A 136 -25.42 -12.68 -2.74
C SER A 136 -26.93 -12.96 -2.92
N ILE A 137 -27.42 -14.10 -2.44
CA ILE A 137 -28.84 -14.48 -2.49
C ILE A 137 -29.69 -13.64 -1.52
N GLU A 138 -29.17 -13.34 -0.34
CA GLU A 138 -29.83 -12.45 0.64
C GLU A 138 -29.84 -10.99 0.14
N MET A 139 -28.78 -10.59 -0.59
CA MET A 139 -28.71 -9.28 -1.25
C MET A 139 -29.76 -9.11 -2.36
N GLN A 140 -30.07 -10.16 -3.12
CA GLN A 140 -31.14 -10.14 -4.13
C GLN A 140 -32.53 -9.97 -3.48
N ASN A 141 -32.75 -10.52 -2.29
CA ASN A 141 -33.99 -10.35 -1.55
C ASN A 141 -34.11 -8.93 -0.95
N GLN A 142 -33.00 -8.30 -0.51
CA GLN A 142 -33.01 -6.88 -0.11
C GLN A 142 -33.29 -5.92 -1.29
N LYS A 143 -33.00 -6.32 -2.54
CA LYS A 143 -33.39 -5.59 -3.77
C LYS A 143 -34.91 -5.50 -4.02
N LYS A 144 -35.73 -6.27 -3.29
CA LYS A 144 -37.20 -6.17 -3.38
C LYS A 144 -37.83 -4.97 -2.65
N LYS A 145 -37.08 -4.20 -1.86
CA LYS A 145 -37.55 -2.90 -1.34
C LYS A 145 -37.71 -1.90 -2.49
N SER A 146 -38.85 -1.21 -2.57
CA SER A 146 -39.19 -0.38 -3.73
C SER A 146 -38.20 0.78 -3.91
N LEU A 147 -38.03 1.26 -5.15
CA LEU A 147 -37.18 2.42 -5.46
C LEU A 147 -37.58 3.65 -4.61
N LEU A 148 -38.89 3.83 -4.36
CA LEU A 148 -39.45 4.88 -3.54
C LEU A 148 -39.06 4.77 -2.06
N GLU A 149 -38.97 3.55 -1.52
CA GLU A 149 -38.51 3.30 -0.14
C GLU A 149 -37.00 3.48 0.03
N ARG A 150 -36.23 3.32 -1.06
CA ARG A 150 -34.77 3.56 -1.07
C ARG A 150 -34.43 5.03 -1.19
N LEU A 151 -35.26 5.80 -1.91
CA LEU A 151 -35.08 7.22 -2.15
C LEU A 151 -35.73 8.11 -1.08
N ASN A 152 -36.43 7.54 -0.09
CA ASN A 152 -37.06 8.33 0.98
C ASN A 152 -35.98 8.95 1.91
N PRO A 153 -35.78 10.27 1.90
CA PRO A 153 -34.76 10.93 2.71
C PRO A 153 -35.08 10.93 4.22
N LEU A 154 -36.33 10.60 4.61
CA LEU A 154 -36.76 10.47 6.00
C LEU A 154 -36.64 9.04 6.55
N ARG A 155 -36.19 8.07 5.73
CA ARG A 155 -36.05 6.69 6.17
C ARG A 155 -34.93 6.58 7.19
N LYS A 156 -35.26 6.15 8.41
CA LYS A 156 -34.26 5.67 9.38
C LYS A 156 -33.62 4.40 8.82
N ILE A 157 -32.35 4.49 8.43
CA ILE A 157 -31.55 3.33 8.09
C ILE A 157 -31.18 2.65 9.41
N ASP A 158 -31.54 1.38 9.54
CA ASP A 158 -31.16 0.60 10.72
C ASP A 158 -29.63 0.51 10.81
N GLN A 159 -29.09 0.48 12.01
CA GLN A 159 -27.64 0.40 12.24
C GLN A 159 -27.04 -0.81 11.53
N LEU A 160 -27.74 -1.94 11.53
CA LEU A 160 -27.31 -3.14 10.84
C LEU A 160 -27.25 -2.94 9.31
N GLU A 161 -28.22 -2.24 8.71
CA GLU A 161 -28.23 -1.95 7.28
C GLU A 161 -27.02 -1.05 6.91
N ARG A 162 -26.64 -0.08 7.76
CA ARG A 162 -25.42 0.73 7.55
C ARG A 162 -24.14 -0.10 7.61
N LEU A 163 -24.04 -1.02 8.57
CA LEU A 163 -22.87 -1.90 8.71
C LEU A 163 -22.74 -2.84 7.50
N GLN A 164 -23.85 -3.43 7.05
CA GLN A 164 -23.89 -4.25 5.84
C GLN A 164 -23.54 -3.45 4.58
N ASP A 165 -24.02 -2.22 4.46
CA ASP A 165 -23.69 -1.31 3.37
C ASP A 165 -22.19 -1.00 3.32
N TYR A 166 -21.58 -0.76 4.49
CA TYR A 166 -20.15 -0.53 4.62
C TYR A 166 -19.33 -1.76 4.19
N ARG A 167 -19.70 -2.96 4.67
CA ARG A 167 -19.06 -4.22 4.25
C ARG A 167 -19.18 -4.47 2.75
N ARG A 168 -20.34 -4.16 2.16
CA ARG A 168 -20.57 -4.30 0.72
C ARG A 168 -19.60 -3.49 -0.14
N ILE A 169 -19.16 -2.32 0.32
CA ILE A 169 -18.17 -1.50 -0.42
C ILE A 169 -16.87 -2.30 -0.58
N TRP A 170 -16.35 -2.84 0.53
CA TRP A 170 -15.08 -3.59 0.53
C TRP A 170 -15.20 -4.96 -0.14
N ASN A 171 -16.34 -5.65 0.05
CA ASN A 171 -16.64 -6.89 -0.67
C ASN A 171 -16.66 -6.67 -2.19
N LYS A 172 -17.26 -5.57 -2.66
CA LYS A 172 -17.22 -5.20 -4.08
C LYS A 172 -15.80 -4.84 -4.53
N PHE A 173 -15.07 -4.06 -3.73
CA PHE A 173 -13.70 -3.65 -4.05
C PHE A 173 -12.75 -4.84 -4.23
N TYR A 174 -12.84 -5.83 -3.34
CA TYR A 174 -12.05 -7.05 -3.45
C TYR A 174 -12.70 -8.11 -4.34
N GLU A 175 -13.87 -7.88 -4.91
CA GLU A 175 -14.63 -8.88 -5.67
C GLU A 175 -14.76 -10.21 -4.90
N GLU A 176 -15.08 -10.13 -3.62
CA GLU A 176 -15.22 -11.26 -2.70
C GLU A 176 -16.35 -11.03 -1.71
N TYR A 177 -16.68 -12.05 -0.93
CA TYR A 177 -17.54 -11.93 0.23
C TYR A 177 -16.72 -12.03 1.51
N ASP A 178 -17.15 -11.29 2.53
CA ASP A 178 -16.71 -11.50 3.90
C ASP A 178 -17.36 -12.76 4.49
N ASN A 179 -16.79 -13.23 5.60
CA ASN A 179 -17.19 -14.48 6.23
C ASN A 179 -17.55 -14.24 7.69
N LEU A 180 -18.54 -15.00 8.19
CA LEU A 180 -18.76 -15.16 9.62
C LEU A 180 -17.67 -16.03 10.22
N TYR A 181 -17.31 -15.75 11.47
CA TYR A 181 -16.28 -16.53 12.15
C TYR A 181 -16.62 -18.02 12.24
N GLU A 182 -17.88 -18.35 12.52
CA GLU A 182 -18.38 -19.73 12.65
C GLU A 182 -18.35 -20.52 11.33
N ASP A 183 -18.48 -19.83 10.20
CA ASP A 183 -18.50 -20.45 8.86
C ASP A 183 -17.09 -20.81 8.35
N VAL A 184 -16.04 -20.34 9.01
CA VAL A 184 -14.66 -20.49 8.53
C VAL A 184 -13.98 -21.70 9.16
N VAL A 185 -13.73 -22.73 8.35
CA VAL A 185 -12.94 -23.91 8.74
C VAL A 185 -11.58 -23.85 8.02
N LYS A 186 -10.47 -23.81 8.79
CA LYS A 186 -9.11 -23.64 8.24
C LYS A 186 -8.61 -24.88 7.50
N ASP A 187 -8.80 -26.05 8.07
CA ASP A 187 -8.13 -27.28 7.62
C ASP A 187 -8.66 -27.81 6.27
N GLU A 188 -9.83 -27.36 5.84
CA GLU A 188 -10.48 -27.79 4.60
C GLU A 188 -10.35 -26.76 3.46
N ASN A 189 -9.85 -25.56 3.75
CA ASN A 189 -9.84 -24.47 2.79
C ASN A 189 -8.53 -23.66 2.82
N PRO A 190 -7.67 -23.74 1.79
CA PRO A 190 -6.39 -23.04 1.75
C PRO A 190 -6.52 -21.51 1.71
N ARG A 191 -7.73 -20.97 1.51
CA ARG A 191 -8.04 -19.55 1.68
C ARG A 191 -7.74 -19.08 3.11
N PHE A 192 -7.95 -19.91 4.13
CA PHE A 192 -7.83 -19.49 5.51
C PHE A 192 -6.60 -20.13 6.16
N GLY A 193 -5.76 -19.31 6.77
CA GLY A 193 -4.55 -19.74 7.47
C GLY A 193 -4.53 -19.31 8.93
N ASP A 194 -3.48 -19.72 9.63
CA ASP A 194 -3.22 -19.29 10.99
C ASP A 194 -2.82 -17.81 11.04
N SER A 195 -3.26 -17.13 12.10
CA SER A 195 -2.67 -15.87 12.54
C SER A 195 -1.64 -16.13 13.63
N LEU A 196 -0.72 -15.18 13.84
CA LEU A 196 0.19 -15.16 14.99
C LEU A 196 -0.56 -15.17 16.33
N ASN A 197 -1.81 -14.70 16.35
CA ASN A 197 -2.72 -14.92 17.46
C ASN A 197 -3.60 -16.15 17.16
N PRO A 198 -3.54 -17.22 17.97
CA PRO A 198 -4.27 -18.46 17.69
C PRO A 198 -5.80 -18.33 17.76
N LEU A 199 -6.32 -17.25 18.35
CA LEU A 199 -7.76 -16.96 18.41
C LEU A 199 -8.29 -16.30 17.12
N LEU A 200 -7.40 -15.96 16.18
CA LEU A 200 -7.73 -15.27 14.96
C LEU A 200 -7.45 -16.18 13.75
N LYS A 201 -8.28 -16.05 12.72
CA LYS A 201 -8.04 -16.70 11.41
C LYS A 201 -7.62 -15.63 10.41
N PHE A 202 -6.76 -16.00 9.46
CA PHE A 202 -6.20 -15.08 8.47
C PHE A 202 -6.73 -15.44 7.07
N ASP A 203 -7.33 -14.49 6.35
CA ASP A 203 -7.77 -14.69 4.97
C ASP A 203 -6.62 -14.45 3.98
N ASN A 204 -6.00 -15.55 3.55
CA ASN A 204 -4.90 -15.53 2.59
C ASN A 204 -5.34 -14.93 1.24
N LEU A 205 -6.59 -15.14 0.80
CA LEU A 205 -7.07 -14.67 -0.49
C LEU A 205 -7.22 -13.15 -0.50
N ILE A 206 -7.86 -12.57 0.51
CA ILE A 206 -8.03 -11.11 0.59
C ILE A 206 -6.67 -10.42 0.74
N MET A 207 -5.73 -11.01 1.51
CA MET A 207 -4.36 -10.51 1.56
C MET A 207 -3.66 -10.54 0.19
N LYS A 208 -3.84 -11.60 -0.62
CA LYS A 208 -3.33 -11.63 -2.02
C LYS A 208 -3.92 -10.48 -2.83
N LYS A 209 -5.23 -10.24 -2.75
CA LYS A 209 -5.87 -9.14 -3.49
C LYS A 209 -5.37 -7.77 -3.04
N ARG A 210 -5.18 -7.56 -1.72
CA ARG A 210 -4.60 -6.32 -1.18
C ARG A 210 -3.16 -6.08 -1.65
N TYR A 211 -2.34 -7.12 -1.72
CA TYR A 211 -0.98 -7.03 -2.26
C TYR A 211 -0.96 -6.77 -3.77
N ALA A 212 -1.85 -7.40 -4.53
CA ALA A 212 -1.92 -7.25 -5.97
C ALA A 212 -2.04 -5.78 -6.40
N ILE A 213 -2.84 -4.99 -5.69
CA ILE A 213 -3.01 -3.55 -5.94
C ILE A 213 -1.68 -2.80 -5.80
N ALA A 214 -0.94 -3.04 -4.71
CA ALA A 214 0.34 -2.38 -4.46
C ALA A 214 1.41 -2.82 -5.48
N PHE A 215 1.41 -4.10 -5.87
CA PHE A 215 2.39 -4.62 -6.82
C PHE A 215 2.14 -4.12 -8.24
N ASP A 216 0.88 -4.07 -8.66
CA ASP A 216 0.52 -3.49 -9.96
C ASP A 216 0.89 -2.00 -10.01
N MET A 217 0.61 -1.24 -8.94
CA MET A 217 1.02 0.15 -8.83
C MET A 217 2.54 0.32 -8.98
N LEU A 218 3.33 -0.45 -8.22
CA LEU A 218 4.79 -0.44 -8.29
C LEU A 218 5.31 -0.77 -9.69
N LEU A 219 4.82 -1.84 -10.30
CA LEU A 219 5.31 -2.32 -11.59
C LEU A 219 4.97 -1.35 -12.71
N LEU A 220 3.73 -0.86 -12.76
CA LEU A 220 3.28 0.07 -13.80
C LEU A 220 3.95 1.45 -13.67
N GLU A 221 4.13 1.95 -12.46
CA GLU A 221 4.85 3.22 -12.23
C GLU A 221 6.34 3.10 -12.56
N SER A 222 6.98 2.00 -12.18
CA SER A 222 8.39 1.76 -12.53
C SER A 222 8.59 1.64 -14.04
N GLU A 223 7.70 0.90 -14.72
CA GLU A 223 7.68 0.81 -16.19
C GLU A 223 7.55 2.20 -16.82
N ASN A 224 6.60 3.00 -16.36
CA ASN A 224 6.37 4.35 -16.88
C ASN A 224 7.58 5.27 -16.69
N ARG A 225 8.17 5.28 -15.49
CA ARG A 225 9.36 6.09 -15.17
C ARG A 225 10.56 5.70 -16.02
N ALA A 226 10.83 4.40 -16.15
CA ALA A 226 11.94 3.89 -16.94
C ALA A 226 11.76 4.18 -18.44
N LYS A 227 10.53 3.98 -18.96
CA LYS A 227 10.18 4.34 -20.34
C LYS A 227 10.39 5.82 -20.63
N LEU A 228 9.93 6.72 -19.75
CA LEU A 228 10.13 8.17 -19.90
C LEU A 228 11.62 8.55 -19.85
N ALA A 229 12.42 7.83 -19.06
CA ALA A 229 13.86 8.03 -18.98
C ALA A 229 14.65 7.38 -20.14
N GLY A 230 14.00 6.60 -21.02
CA GLY A 230 14.68 5.83 -22.07
C GLY A 230 15.63 4.75 -21.53
N LYS A 231 15.36 4.22 -20.33
CA LYS A 231 16.19 3.23 -19.63
C LYS A 231 15.38 1.98 -19.30
N LEU A 232 16.06 0.90 -18.93
CA LEU A 232 15.45 -0.21 -18.19
C LEU A 232 15.46 0.10 -16.70
N ALA A 233 14.43 -0.34 -15.95
CA ALA A 233 14.37 -0.22 -14.50
C ALA A 233 15.15 -1.34 -13.81
N TYR A 234 15.86 -0.99 -12.74
CA TYR A 234 16.30 -1.89 -11.70
C TYR A 234 15.46 -1.61 -10.44
N ILE A 235 14.49 -2.46 -10.13
CA ILE A 235 13.56 -2.23 -9.02
C ILE A 235 14.11 -2.89 -7.76
N HIS A 236 14.38 -2.10 -6.72
CA HIS A 236 14.67 -2.57 -5.37
C HIS A 236 13.37 -2.65 -4.56
N VAL A 237 12.97 -3.88 -4.22
CA VAL A 237 11.74 -4.20 -3.50
C VAL A 237 12.06 -4.64 -2.09
N VAL A 238 11.48 -3.96 -1.10
CA VAL A 238 11.47 -4.41 0.30
C VAL A 238 10.10 -4.95 0.70
N GLY A 239 10.05 -5.68 1.82
CA GLY A 239 8.79 -6.07 2.43
C GLY A 239 8.07 -4.88 3.07
N PHE A 240 6.96 -4.41 2.47
CA PHE A 240 6.03 -3.45 3.08
C PHE A 240 4.82 -4.19 3.67
N GLY A 241 4.53 -3.95 4.96
CA GLY A 241 3.51 -4.71 5.72
C GLY A 241 3.98 -6.07 6.25
N LEU A 242 5.27 -6.40 6.11
CA LEU A 242 5.86 -7.68 6.57
C LEU A 242 6.66 -7.58 7.88
N GLY A 243 6.86 -6.36 8.40
CA GLY A 243 7.55 -6.10 9.67
C GLY A 243 6.63 -6.29 10.88
N VAL A 244 6.68 -5.33 11.82
CA VAL A 244 5.83 -5.31 13.02
C VAL A 244 4.32 -5.31 12.70
N TRP A 245 3.95 -4.93 11.48
CA TRP A 245 2.57 -4.90 11.01
C TRP A 245 1.99 -6.27 10.64
N ARG A 246 2.79 -7.33 10.54
CA ARG A 246 2.33 -8.65 10.12
C ARG A 246 1.41 -9.30 11.16
N ALA A 247 0.40 -10.04 10.70
CA ALA A 247 -0.50 -10.84 11.50
C ALA A 247 -0.38 -12.35 11.28
N ALA A 248 0.42 -12.83 10.31
CA ALA A 248 0.57 -14.25 10.04
C ALA A 248 1.97 -14.62 9.52
N ALA A 249 2.47 -15.81 9.88
CA ALA A 249 3.81 -16.26 9.49
C ALA A 249 3.94 -16.47 7.98
N GLN A 250 2.87 -16.93 7.34
CA GLN A 250 2.81 -17.17 5.89
C GLN A 250 2.70 -15.91 5.04
N GLN A 251 2.56 -14.71 5.63
CA GLN A 251 2.39 -13.48 4.84
C GLN A 251 3.57 -13.20 3.90
N GLU A 252 4.79 -13.53 4.29
CA GLU A 252 5.97 -13.38 3.43
C GLU A 252 5.88 -14.28 2.18
N LYS A 253 5.45 -15.54 2.38
CA LYS A 253 5.17 -16.47 1.28
C LYS A 253 4.05 -15.93 0.38
N ILE A 254 2.97 -15.42 0.96
CA ILE A 254 1.85 -14.82 0.21
C ILE A 254 2.31 -13.60 -0.59
N PHE A 255 3.20 -12.77 -0.03
CA PHE A 255 3.78 -11.62 -0.70
C PHE A 255 4.54 -12.05 -1.96
N LEU A 256 5.54 -12.94 -1.83
CA LEU A 256 6.33 -13.40 -2.97
C LEU A 256 5.50 -14.18 -3.99
N GLU A 257 4.54 -14.98 -3.52
CA GLU A 257 3.60 -15.68 -4.40
C GLU A 257 2.77 -14.71 -5.24
N THR A 258 2.19 -13.72 -4.59
CA THR A 258 1.34 -12.73 -5.26
C THR A 258 2.19 -11.88 -6.21
N PHE A 259 3.39 -11.47 -5.80
CA PHE A 259 4.28 -10.69 -6.65
C PHE A 259 4.65 -11.48 -7.91
N SER A 260 4.99 -12.77 -7.77
CA SER A 260 5.24 -13.65 -8.90
C SER A 260 4.03 -13.73 -9.84
N GLN A 261 2.81 -13.85 -9.30
CA GLN A 261 1.58 -13.89 -10.10
C GLN A 261 1.34 -12.57 -10.84
N ARG A 262 1.51 -11.43 -10.18
CA ARG A 262 1.31 -10.10 -10.79
C ARG A 262 2.37 -9.77 -11.82
N LEU A 263 3.63 -10.09 -11.54
CA LEU A 263 4.74 -9.93 -12.48
C LEU A 263 4.48 -10.74 -13.75
N ASN A 264 4.08 -12.02 -13.64
CA ASN A 264 3.71 -12.83 -14.80
C ASN A 264 2.48 -12.28 -15.54
N LYS A 265 1.46 -11.80 -14.82
CA LYS A 265 0.24 -11.26 -15.42
C LYS A 265 0.51 -9.98 -16.22
N LEU A 266 1.38 -9.11 -15.72
CA LEU A 266 1.73 -7.84 -16.36
C LEU A 266 2.91 -7.97 -17.33
N LEU A 267 3.64 -9.09 -17.33
CA LEU A 267 4.87 -9.30 -18.10
C LEU A 267 4.83 -8.80 -19.55
N PRO A 268 3.75 -8.99 -20.34
CA PRO A 268 3.67 -8.46 -21.72
C PRO A 268 3.74 -6.93 -21.82
N LEU A 269 3.41 -6.22 -20.74
CA LEU A 269 3.37 -4.77 -20.66
C LEU A 269 4.67 -4.17 -20.11
N LEU A 270 5.49 -4.97 -19.41
CA LEU A 270 6.65 -4.51 -18.64
C LEU A 270 7.94 -4.55 -19.47
N ASN A 271 7.98 -3.82 -20.59
CA ASN A 271 9.09 -3.87 -21.55
C ASN A 271 10.28 -2.96 -21.19
N SER A 272 10.13 -2.17 -20.14
CA SER A 272 11.14 -1.26 -19.61
C SER A 272 11.61 -1.68 -18.20
N ILE A 273 11.32 -2.90 -17.74
CA ILE A 273 11.81 -3.44 -16.46
C ILE A 273 12.89 -4.48 -16.72
N GLY A 274 14.16 -4.17 -16.42
CA GLY A 274 15.26 -5.11 -16.58
C GLY A 274 15.42 -6.06 -15.40
N VAL A 275 15.22 -5.56 -14.17
CA VAL A 275 15.49 -6.30 -12.93
C VAL A 275 14.44 -6.02 -11.86
N VAL A 276 14.03 -7.07 -11.14
CA VAL A 276 13.32 -6.95 -9.85
C VAL A 276 14.12 -7.63 -8.75
N HIS A 277 14.64 -6.84 -7.82
CA HIS A 277 15.48 -7.28 -6.70
C HIS A 277 14.69 -7.21 -5.39
N PHE A 278 14.35 -8.36 -4.83
CA PHE A 278 13.71 -8.51 -3.54
C PHE A 278 14.76 -8.55 -2.42
N ALA A 279 14.88 -7.45 -1.68
CA ALA A 279 15.88 -7.27 -0.65
C ALA A 279 15.32 -7.55 0.75
N TRP A 280 16.14 -8.19 1.59
CA TRP A 280 15.87 -8.41 3.02
C TRP A 280 14.66 -9.32 3.34
N PHE A 281 14.34 -10.24 2.43
CA PHE A 281 13.42 -11.35 2.69
C PHE A 281 14.16 -12.51 3.38
N ASN A 282 13.44 -13.28 4.19
CA ASN A 282 13.94 -14.51 4.83
C ASN A 282 13.91 -15.70 3.87
N LEU A 283 12.93 -15.73 2.96
CA LEU A 283 12.88 -16.72 1.90
C LEU A 283 13.97 -16.45 0.86
N ASN A 284 14.60 -17.50 0.36
CA ASN A 284 15.67 -17.42 -0.65
C ASN A 284 15.17 -17.72 -2.07
N GLU A 285 13.98 -18.32 -2.22
CA GLU A 285 13.34 -18.54 -3.51
C GLU A 285 11.81 -18.64 -3.41
N TRP A 286 11.15 -18.20 -4.48
CA TRP A 286 9.77 -18.54 -4.81
C TRP A 286 9.62 -18.68 -6.34
N LYS A 287 9.65 -19.93 -6.85
CA LYS A 287 9.68 -20.20 -8.29
C LYS A 287 10.84 -19.45 -8.97
N ASP A 288 10.54 -18.57 -9.92
CA ASP A 288 11.54 -17.76 -10.62
C ASP A 288 12.02 -16.57 -9.79
N LEU A 289 11.33 -16.19 -8.70
CA LEU A 289 11.82 -15.15 -7.79
C LEU A 289 12.92 -15.73 -6.90
N LYS A 290 14.14 -15.73 -7.38
CA LYS A 290 15.34 -16.22 -6.68
C LYS A 290 16.58 -15.48 -7.16
N ASN A 291 17.69 -15.62 -6.45
CA ASN A 291 18.97 -15.05 -6.88
C ASN A 291 19.38 -15.60 -8.27
N GLY A 292 19.45 -14.73 -9.27
CA GLY A 292 19.75 -15.11 -10.65
C GLY A 292 18.57 -15.74 -11.41
N GLY A 293 17.34 -15.58 -10.91
CA GLY A 293 16.13 -16.00 -11.61
C GLY A 293 15.86 -15.17 -12.88
N PHE A 294 15.02 -15.69 -13.77
CA PHE A 294 14.70 -15.06 -15.04
C PHE A 294 13.29 -15.41 -15.50
N LEU A 295 12.44 -14.40 -15.69
CA LEU A 295 11.11 -14.56 -16.26
C LEU A 295 11.17 -14.24 -17.75
N LYS A 296 11.07 -15.27 -18.58
CA LYS A 296 11.11 -15.14 -20.04
C LYS A 296 9.88 -14.39 -20.57
N SER A 297 10.10 -13.45 -21.48
CA SER A 297 9.06 -12.73 -22.20
C SER A 297 9.45 -12.56 -23.66
N ASP A 298 8.58 -12.97 -24.57
CA ASP A 298 8.83 -12.86 -26.01
C ASP A 298 8.69 -11.42 -26.53
N THR A 299 8.07 -10.51 -25.76
CA THR A 299 7.91 -9.09 -26.12
C THR A 299 8.98 -8.19 -25.54
N HIS A 300 9.72 -8.66 -24.53
CA HIS A 300 10.69 -7.85 -23.81
C HIS A 300 11.98 -7.68 -24.63
N PRO A 301 12.56 -6.47 -24.73
CA PRO A 301 13.76 -6.21 -25.54
C PRO A 301 14.98 -7.03 -25.12
N CYS A 302 15.06 -7.44 -23.85
CA CYS A 302 16.10 -8.32 -23.32
C CYS A 302 15.67 -9.80 -23.16
N GLY A 303 14.54 -10.19 -23.75
CA GLY A 303 13.97 -11.55 -23.68
C GLY A 303 13.32 -11.93 -22.34
N GLY A 304 13.29 -11.02 -21.37
CA GLY A 304 12.67 -11.24 -20.07
C GLY A 304 13.20 -10.31 -18.97
N ILE A 305 12.75 -10.58 -17.74
CA ILE A 305 13.07 -9.82 -16.53
C ILE A 305 13.94 -10.68 -15.63
N ARG A 306 15.10 -10.18 -15.19
CA ARG A 306 15.94 -10.86 -14.18
C ARG A 306 15.40 -10.60 -12.78
N THR A 307 15.57 -11.57 -11.89
CA THR A 307 15.19 -11.40 -10.48
C THR A 307 16.34 -11.72 -9.56
N PHE A 308 16.33 -11.06 -8.41
CA PHE A 308 17.22 -11.36 -7.28
C PHE A 308 16.40 -11.46 -6.00
N LEU A 309 16.77 -12.38 -5.12
CA LEU A 309 16.21 -12.53 -3.79
C LEU A 309 17.39 -12.71 -2.83
N CYS A 310 18.01 -11.59 -2.46
CA CYS A 310 19.22 -11.54 -1.65
C CYS A 310 19.33 -10.17 -0.96
N LYS A 311 20.33 -9.99 -0.11
CA LYS A 311 20.50 -8.73 0.63
C LYS A 311 21.19 -7.68 -0.26
N ARG A 312 20.64 -6.46 -0.24
CA ARG A 312 21.20 -5.26 -0.87
C ARG A 312 20.65 -4.03 -0.16
N ASN A 313 21.47 -3.02 0.10
CA ASN A 313 20.92 -1.74 0.54
C ASN A 313 20.15 -1.11 -0.63
N PRO A 314 19.26 -0.13 -0.43
CA PRO A 314 18.49 0.42 -1.55
C PRO A 314 19.34 1.18 -2.56
N ASN A 315 20.33 1.95 -2.10
CA ASN A 315 21.02 2.93 -2.96
C ASN A 315 22.42 2.50 -3.41
N ASP A 316 22.87 1.28 -3.08
CA ASP A 316 24.19 0.77 -3.51
C ASP A 316 24.41 0.97 -5.02
N LYS A 317 25.67 1.09 -5.46
CA LYS A 317 26.01 1.19 -6.87
C LYS A 317 25.59 -0.06 -7.64
N LEU A 318 25.09 0.10 -8.87
CA LEU A 318 24.88 -1.01 -9.79
C LEU A 318 26.22 -1.39 -10.44
N GLU A 319 26.97 -2.28 -9.79
CA GLU A 319 28.36 -2.61 -10.16
C GLU A 319 28.51 -3.43 -11.45
N SER A 320 27.48 -4.18 -11.85
CA SER A 320 27.57 -5.02 -13.05
C SER A 320 27.38 -4.18 -14.31
N PRO A 321 28.21 -4.38 -15.36
CA PRO A 321 28.02 -3.72 -16.65
C PRO A 321 26.64 -3.96 -17.28
N ASP A 322 26.00 -5.08 -16.95
CA ASP A 322 24.65 -5.41 -17.42
C ASP A 322 23.57 -4.46 -16.84
N TYR A 323 23.86 -3.77 -15.73
CA TYR A 323 22.90 -2.95 -15.00
C TYR A 323 23.32 -1.48 -14.87
N GLU A 324 24.55 -1.12 -15.23
CA GLU A 324 25.13 0.22 -15.00
C GLU A 324 24.28 1.37 -15.59
N ASN A 325 23.60 1.14 -16.71
CA ASN A 325 22.76 2.14 -17.37
C ASN A 325 21.27 2.08 -16.99
N MET A 326 20.89 1.23 -16.03
CA MET A 326 19.50 1.11 -15.58
C MET A 326 19.08 2.27 -14.68
N LEU A 327 17.79 2.59 -14.70
CA LEU A 327 17.18 3.48 -13.73
C LEU A 327 16.94 2.70 -12.43
N LEU A 328 17.65 3.06 -11.36
CA LEU A 328 17.39 2.49 -10.04
C LEU A 328 16.06 3.04 -9.50
N VAL A 329 15.13 2.14 -9.20
CA VAL A 329 13.84 2.44 -8.55
C VAL A 329 13.87 1.82 -7.15
N VAL A 330 13.86 2.66 -6.13
CA VAL A 330 13.90 2.28 -4.72
C VAL A 330 12.51 2.34 -4.12
N THR A 331 12.06 1.25 -3.51
CA THR A 331 10.83 1.25 -2.72
C THR A 331 11.13 1.45 -1.24
N TYR A 332 10.20 2.08 -0.53
CA TYR A 332 10.21 2.07 0.93
C TYR A 332 8.83 1.78 1.52
N ALA A 333 8.82 1.12 2.67
CA ALA A 333 7.60 0.88 3.44
C ALA A 333 7.14 2.17 4.12
N TRP A 334 6.01 2.72 3.68
CA TRP A 334 5.37 3.93 4.20
C TRP A 334 4.11 3.59 5.01
N ASP A 335 3.68 4.49 5.90
CA ASP A 335 2.46 4.37 6.71
C ASP A 335 1.27 5.14 6.09
N GLY A 336 0.06 4.58 6.20
CA GLY A 336 -1.18 5.18 5.70
C GLY A 336 -1.56 6.52 6.36
N ASN A 337 -1.07 6.80 7.55
CA ASN A 337 -1.44 7.96 8.35
C ASN A 337 -0.26 8.79 8.85
N ALA A 338 0.93 8.61 8.27
CA ALA A 338 2.09 9.45 8.55
C ALA A 338 2.55 10.23 7.31
N LEU A 339 3.19 11.37 7.51
CA LEU A 339 3.99 12.01 6.46
C LEU A 339 5.19 11.11 6.08
N PRO A 340 5.72 11.22 4.85
CA PRO A 340 6.92 10.49 4.45
C PRO A 340 8.07 10.72 5.44
N GLY A 341 8.77 9.64 5.79
CA GLY A 341 9.81 9.62 6.81
C GLY A 341 9.30 9.23 8.20
N ASN A 342 8.01 9.42 8.51
CA ASN A 342 7.33 9.03 9.75
C ASN A 342 8.19 9.25 11.03
N GLU A 343 8.86 8.20 11.53
CA GLU A 343 9.69 8.24 12.73
C GLU A 343 10.89 9.21 12.62
N PHE A 344 11.24 9.66 11.41
CA PHE A 344 12.22 10.71 11.13
C PHE A 344 11.87 11.99 11.87
N TRP A 345 10.60 12.38 11.86
CA TRP A 345 10.10 13.62 12.46
C TRP A 345 10.17 13.62 13.99
N VAL A 346 10.30 12.44 14.60
CA VAL A 346 10.54 12.25 16.04
C VAL A 346 11.97 11.77 16.36
N ARG A 347 12.91 12.02 15.44
CA ARG A 347 14.36 11.76 15.57
C ARG A 347 14.74 10.29 15.75
N LYS A 348 13.88 9.36 15.33
CA LYS A 348 14.11 7.92 15.38
C LYS A 348 14.65 7.41 14.03
N LEU A 349 15.85 7.86 13.68
CA LEU A 349 16.40 7.75 12.31
C LEU A 349 16.65 6.32 11.78
N GLN A 350 16.76 5.33 12.67
CA GLN A 350 17.05 3.94 12.32
C GLN A 350 15.90 2.96 12.63
N ALA A 351 14.74 3.47 13.08
CA ALA A 351 13.68 2.63 13.63
C ALA A 351 13.02 1.71 12.60
N SER A 352 12.88 2.17 11.36
CA SER A 352 12.21 1.43 10.29
C SER A 352 12.78 1.83 8.92
N ASN A 353 12.14 1.37 7.85
CA ASN A 353 12.55 1.76 6.50
C ASN A 353 12.27 3.23 6.21
N ASP A 354 11.14 3.74 6.70
CA ASP A 354 10.66 5.09 6.43
C ASP A 354 11.68 6.18 6.82
N PRO A 355 12.18 6.23 8.08
CA PRO A 355 13.16 7.22 8.46
C PRO A 355 14.51 7.01 7.78
N SER A 356 14.90 5.76 7.50
CA SER A 356 16.15 5.50 6.79
C SER A 356 16.12 6.02 5.35
N THR A 357 14.97 5.94 4.67
CA THR A 357 14.78 6.50 3.33
C THR A 357 14.77 8.02 3.38
N ALA A 358 14.09 8.63 4.36
CA ALA A 358 14.17 10.09 4.57
C ALA A 358 15.61 10.55 4.85
N CYS A 359 16.41 9.74 5.53
CA CYS A 359 17.82 10.03 5.79
C CYS A 359 18.76 9.79 4.60
N SER A 360 18.34 9.03 3.59
CA SER A 360 19.20 8.63 2.46
C SER A 360 18.79 9.26 1.13
N THR A 361 17.67 9.99 1.11
CA THR A 361 17.04 10.58 -0.06
C THR A 361 16.41 11.93 0.32
N LEU A 362 15.63 12.55 -0.57
CA LEU A 362 14.96 13.83 -0.35
C LEU A 362 13.43 13.68 -0.12
N ILE A 363 12.95 12.50 0.28
CA ILE A 363 11.49 12.26 0.43
C ILE A 363 10.82 13.15 1.49
N SER A 364 11.57 13.64 2.49
CA SER A 364 11.04 14.56 3.53
C SER A 364 10.51 15.87 2.94
N GLU A 365 11.02 16.29 1.80
CA GLU A 365 10.62 17.46 1.04
C GLU A 365 9.81 17.05 -0.19
N LEU A 366 10.35 16.14 -1.02
CA LEU A 366 9.78 15.80 -2.32
C LEU A 366 8.45 15.07 -2.23
N HIS A 367 8.25 14.22 -1.22
CA HIS A 367 6.99 13.48 -1.04
C HIS A 367 6.05 14.18 -0.06
N ASN A 368 6.45 15.31 0.53
CA ASN A 368 5.69 15.98 1.58
C ASN A 368 4.67 16.97 0.99
N PRO A 369 3.36 16.75 1.15
CA PRO A 369 2.32 17.59 0.56
C PRO A 369 2.21 19.00 1.18
N HIS A 370 2.92 19.26 2.28
CA HIS A 370 3.00 20.59 2.89
C HIS A 370 4.21 21.40 2.40
N ILE A 371 5.16 20.74 1.71
CA ILE A 371 6.36 21.37 1.13
C ILE A 371 6.23 21.37 -0.39
N ASN A 372 6.10 20.19 -1.00
CA ASN A 372 5.89 20.02 -2.44
C ASN A 372 4.40 20.11 -2.80
N THR A 373 3.82 21.29 -2.60
CA THR A 373 2.38 21.54 -2.78
C THR A 373 1.91 21.50 -4.23
N GLU A 374 2.82 21.67 -5.19
CA GLU A 374 2.51 21.66 -6.62
C GLU A 374 2.35 20.23 -7.15
N TYR A 375 3.26 19.32 -6.81
CA TYR A 375 3.26 17.96 -7.37
C TYR A 375 2.68 16.90 -6.44
N VAL A 376 2.75 17.07 -5.11
CA VAL A 376 2.14 16.15 -4.14
C VAL A 376 0.79 16.70 -3.71
N CYS A 377 -0.13 16.74 -4.67
CA CYS A 377 -1.47 17.27 -4.47
C CYS A 377 -2.53 16.42 -5.18
N GLY A 378 -3.78 16.53 -4.73
CA GLY A 378 -4.89 15.79 -5.32
C GLY A 378 -5.16 16.15 -6.78
N ASN A 379 -4.82 17.37 -7.20
CA ASN A 379 -4.96 17.80 -8.60
C ASN A 379 -3.90 17.20 -9.52
N ASN A 380 -2.80 16.65 -8.98
CA ASN A 380 -1.77 15.95 -9.74
C ASN A 380 -1.92 14.42 -9.62
N LEU A 381 -3.13 13.92 -9.37
CA LEU A 381 -3.42 12.50 -9.26
C LEU A 381 -3.17 11.79 -10.60
N HIS A 382 -2.42 10.69 -10.53
CA HIS A 382 -2.23 9.77 -11.63
C HIS A 382 -2.85 8.40 -11.32
N ILE A 383 -3.39 7.74 -12.34
CA ILE A 383 -4.00 6.41 -12.26
C ILE A 383 -3.11 5.42 -13.00
N ALA A 384 -2.61 4.42 -12.28
CA ALA A 384 -1.94 3.27 -12.86
C ALA A 384 -2.97 2.22 -13.29
N SER A 385 -2.99 1.89 -14.58
CA SER A 385 -3.88 0.89 -15.17
C SER A 385 -3.11 0.01 -16.14
N ALA A 386 -3.40 -1.30 -16.12
CA ALA A 386 -2.82 -2.24 -17.08
C ALA A 386 -3.19 -1.88 -18.53
N ASP A 387 -4.38 -1.31 -18.77
CA ASP A 387 -4.88 -1.04 -20.11
C ASP A 387 -4.38 0.30 -20.68
N HIS A 388 -3.96 1.22 -19.81
CA HIS A 388 -3.67 2.61 -20.20
C HIS A 388 -2.31 3.13 -19.73
N GLY A 389 -1.55 2.35 -18.95
CA GLY A 389 -0.33 2.79 -18.30
C GLY A 389 -0.64 3.72 -17.12
N VAL A 390 0.28 4.64 -16.83
CA VAL A 390 0.11 5.65 -15.79
C VAL A 390 -0.26 6.97 -16.45
N LEU A 391 -1.46 7.48 -16.15
CA LEU A 391 -2.00 8.70 -16.75
C LEU A 391 -2.50 9.66 -15.68
N HIS A 392 -2.42 10.95 -15.95
CA HIS A 392 -3.11 11.95 -15.15
C HIS A 392 -4.63 11.65 -15.14
N ILE A 393 -5.30 11.90 -14.01
CA ILE A 393 -6.72 11.52 -13.81
C ILE A 393 -7.64 12.04 -14.93
N LYS A 394 -7.38 13.25 -15.43
CA LYS A 394 -8.13 13.82 -16.56
C LYS A 394 -8.01 12.95 -17.82
N ASP A 395 -6.78 12.60 -18.21
CA ASP A 395 -6.51 11.83 -19.42
C ASP A 395 -7.04 10.39 -19.29
N TYR A 396 -6.99 9.83 -18.07
CA TYR A 396 -7.58 8.54 -17.78
C TYR A 396 -9.11 8.55 -17.99
N LEU A 397 -9.81 9.57 -17.48
CA LEU A 397 -11.25 9.73 -17.64
C LEU A 397 -11.66 9.94 -19.11
N ASP A 398 -10.89 10.71 -19.87
CA ASP A 398 -11.12 10.93 -21.30
C ASP A 398 -11.02 9.60 -22.08
N ARG A 399 -10.03 8.74 -21.74
CA ARG A 399 -9.87 7.43 -22.37
C ARG A 399 -11.03 6.48 -22.08
N ILE A 400 -11.43 6.31 -20.83
CA ILE A 400 -12.52 5.37 -20.49
C ILE A 400 -13.89 5.84 -21.00
N SER A 401 -14.08 7.15 -21.14
CA SER A 401 -15.31 7.72 -21.70
C SER A 401 -15.41 7.48 -23.20
N SER A 402 -14.28 7.55 -23.93
CA SER A 402 -14.23 7.29 -25.36
C SER A 402 -14.51 5.83 -25.77
N ILE A 403 -14.41 4.89 -24.82
CA ILE A 403 -14.71 3.46 -25.02
C ILE A 403 -16.20 3.14 -24.78
N SER A 404 -16.93 4.06 -24.14
CA SER A 404 -18.33 3.86 -23.72
C SER A 404 -19.36 4.45 -24.68
N GLY A 405 -18.94 5.06 -25.79
CA GLY A 405 -19.79 5.59 -26.87
C GLY A 405 -19.38 4.99 -28.20
#